data_AF-V4KDI0-F1
#
_entry.id   AF-V4KDI0-F1
#
_cell.length_a   1.000
_cell.length_b   1.000
_cell.length_c   1.000
_cell.angle_alpha   90.00
_cell.angle_beta   90.00
_cell.angle_gamma   90.00
#
_symmetry.space_group_name_H-M   'P 1'
#
loop_
_entity.id
_entity.type
_entity.pdbx_description
1 polymer ?
#
loop_
_entity_poly.entity_id
_entity_poly.type
_entity_poly.pdbx_seq_one_letter_code
_entity_poly.pdbx_strand_id
1 'polypeptide(L)'
;MSGCKGPITTFIVEPFVPHNEEYYLNVVSDRLGCSISFSECGGIEIEENWDKVKTIFLPTGASLTPEICAPLVATLPLEIKAEIDEFIQSHFHLFQDLDFTFLEMNPFTLVDGRPYPLDMRGELDDTAAFKNFKKWGDIEFPMPFGRVMSPTESFIHGLDEKTSASLKFTVLNPKGRIWTMVAGGGASVIYADTVCSLKESLLRESLHFFSLTSPSNSKIFLEPSFYFVFKSSRSLTKFLENSCSCKS
;
A
#
# COMPACT_ATOMS: atom_id res chain seq x y z
N MET A 1 -18.90 11.42 -7.18
CA MET A 1 -17.56 10.85 -6.94
C MET A 1 -16.72 11.91 -6.26
N SER A 2 -16.34 11.73 -4.99
CA SER A 2 -15.38 12.61 -4.33
C SER A 2 -13.97 12.21 -4.80
N GLY A 3 -13.43 12.93 -5.78
CA GLY A 3 -12.05 12.72 -6.23
C GLY A 3 -11.03 13.15 -5.18
N CYS A 4 -9.86 12.52 -5.19
CA CYS A 4 -8.70 12.97 -4.42
C CYS A 4 -8.02 14.16 -5.13
N LYS A 5 -7.40 15.07 -4.37
CA LYS A 5 -6.64 16.21 -4.91
C LYS A 5 -5.23 16.20 -4.32
N GLY A 6 -4.22 16.33 -5.17
CA GLY A 6 -2.82 16.38 -4.77
C GLY A 6 -1.94 17.03 -5.85
N PRO A 7 -0.74 17.51 -5.50
CA PRO A 7 0.22 17.96 -6.50
C PRO A 7 0.79 16.76 -7.28
N ILE A 8 0.97 16.92 -8.58
CA ILE A 8 1.72 15.95 -9.41
C ILE A 8 3.21 16.29 -9.24
N THR A 9 3.97 15.38 -8.64
CA THR A 9 5.37 15.62 -8.24
C THR A 9 6.37 14.68 -8.91
N THR A 10 5.90 13.57 -9.46
CA THR A 10 6.72 12.53 -10.08
C THR A 10 6.17 12.20 -11.45
N PHE A 11 7.06 12.13 -12.44
CA PHE A 11 6.76 11.71 -13.81
C PHE A 11 7.71 10.58 -14.18
N ILE A 12 7.19 9.60 -14.91
CA ILE A 12 7.97 8.57 -15.58
C ILE A 12 7.91 8.89 -17.07
N VAL A 13 9.07 8.92 -17.73
CA VAL A 13 9.18 9.21 -19.16
C VAL A 13 9.87 8.03 -19.81
N GLU A 14 9.17 7.37 -20.72
CA GLU A 14 9.64 6.17 -21.41
C GLU A 14 9.55 6.32 -22.92
N PRO A 15 10.33 5.56 -23.69
CA PRO A 15 10.20 5.52 -25.14
C PRO A 15 8.78 5.08 -25.55
N PHE A 16 8.22 5.75 -26.56
CA PHE A 16 7.00 5.28 -27.19
C PHE A 16 7.29 3.96 -27.93
N VAL A 17 6.48 2.95 -27.64
CA VAL A 17 6.53 1.64 -28.31
C VAL A 17 5.36 1.58 -29.29
N PRO A 18 5.59 1.61 -30.62
CA PRO A 18 4.51 1.39 -31.58
C PRO A 18 4.02 -0.05 -31.52
N HIS A 19 2.74 -0.27 -31.27
CA HIS A 19 2.11 -1.59 -31.18
C HIS A 19 0.65 -1.54 -31.61
N ASN A 20 0.09 -2.72 -31.92
CA ASN A 20 -1.33 -2.88 -32.28
C ASN A 20 -2.10 -3.78 -31.31
N GLU A 21 -1.39 -4.55 -30.48
CA GLU A 21 -1.96 -5.54 -29.58
C GLU A 21 -1.52 -5.23 -28.15
N GLU A 22 -2.47 -5.34 -27.22
CA GLU A 22 -2.27 -5.13 -25.80
C GLU A 22 -2.81 -6.34 -25.04
N TYR A 23 -2.01 -6.86 -24.13
CA TYR A 23 -2.31 -8.01 -23.32
C TYR A 23 -2.39 -7.61 -21.85
N TYR A 24 -3.12 -8.40 -21.07
CA TYR A 24 -3.26 -8.23 -19.64
C TYR A 24 -2.74 -9.48 -18.93
N LEU A 25 -1.94 -9.29 -17.89
CA LEU A 25 -1.47 -10.34 -16.99
C LEU A 25 -1.53 -9.85 -15.55
N ASN A 26 -2.10 -10.65 -14.67
CA ASN A 26 -2.21 -10.33 -13.25
C ASN A 26 -2.00 -11.59 -12.40
N VAL A 27 -1.29 -11.44 -11.28
CA VAL A 27 -1.16 -12.42 -10.22
C VAL A 27 -1.56 -11.78 -8.89
N VAL A 28 -2.51 -12.41 -8.21
CA VAL A 28 -2.98 -11.98 -6.88
C VAL A 28 -2.78 -13.10 -5.87
N SER A 29 -2.20 -12.78 -4.72
CA SER A 29 -2.08 -13.70 -3.60
C SER A 29 -3.44 -13.88 -2.91
N ASP A 30 -3.83 -15.13 -2.71
CA ASP A 30 -5.01 -15.55 -1.97
C ASP A 30 -4.61 -16.35 -0.73
N ARG A 31 -5.53 -16.52 0.20
CA ARG A 31 -5.28 -17.27 1.44
C ARG A 31 -4.76 -18.71 1.21
N LEU A 32 -5.19 -19.37 0.15
CA LEU A 32 -4.90 -20.78 -0.14
C LEU A 32 -4.05 -20.98 -1.41
N GLY A 33 -3.52 -19.92 -2.00
CA GLY A 33 -2.83 -20.00 -3.28
C GLY A 33 -2.67 -18.65 -3.97
N CYS A 34 -2.61 -18.68 -5.29
CA CYS A 34 -2.56 -17.47 -6.11
C CYS A 34 -3.52 -17.61 -7.29
N SER A 35 -4.23 -16.54 -7.60
CA SER A 35 -5.01 -16.41 -8.83
C SER A 35 -4.15 -15.77 -9.91
N ILE A 36 -4.04 -16.43 -11.06
CA ILE A 36 -3.29 -15.95 -12.23
C ILE A 36 -4.29 -15.70 -13.36
N SER A 37 -4.34 -14.47 -13.84
CA SER A 37 -5.30 -14.01 -14.85
C SER A 37 -4.59 -13.52 -16.10
N PHE A 38 -5.13 -13.85 -17.28
CA PHE A 38 -4.62 -13.44 -18.57
C PHE A 38 -5.74 -13.07 -19.54
N SER A 39 -5.50 -12.06 -20.39
CA SER A 39 -6.41 -11.67 -21.48
C SER A 39 -5.64 -11.16 -22.70
N GLU A 40 -6.18 -11.44 -23.88
CA GLU A 40 -5.73 -10.91 -25.19
C GLU A 40 -6.29 -9.51 -25.48
N CYS A 41 -7.11 -8.96 -24.57
CA CYS A 41 -7.68 -7.62 -24.67
C CYS A 41 -7.28 -6.81 -23.42
N GLY A 42 -6.01 -6.41 -23.34
CA GLY A 42 -5.49 -5.54 -22.28
C GLY A 42 -5.80 -4.06 -22.50
N GLY A 43 -5.19 -3.21 -21.66
CA GLY A 43 -5.25 -1.77 -21.79
C GLY A 43 -6.43 -1.12 -21.06
N ILE A 44 -6.83 0.06 -21.55
CA ILE A 44 -7.84 0.92 -20.91
C ILE A 44 -9.22 0.24 -20.87
N GLU A 45 -9.52 -0.63 -21.83
CA GLU A 45 -10.84 -1.28 -21.97
C GLU A 45 -10.95 -2.62 -21.24
N ILE A 46 -9.96 -3.01 -20.41
CA ILE A 46 -9.99 -4.31 -19.71
C ILE A 46 -11.24 -4.46 -18.82
N GLU A 47 -11.70 -3.39 -18.19
CA GLU A 47 -12.86 -3.41 -17.28
C GLU A 47 -14.16 -3.76 -18.03
N GLU A 48 -14.26 -3.42 -19.31
CA GLU A 48 -15.40 -3.73 -20.18
C GLU A 48 -15.34 -5.16 -20.74
N ASN A 49 -14.16 -5.79 -20.67
CA ASN A 49 -13.86 -7.10 -21.26
C ASN A 49 -13.55 -8.17 -20.20
N TRP A 50 -14.10 -8.04 -18.98
CA TRP A 50 -13.87 -9.00 -17.88
C TRP A 50 -14.29 -10.43 -18.24
N ASP A 51 -15.25 -10.60 -19.14
CA ASP A 51 -15.69 -11.90 -19.66
C ASP A 51 -14.62 -12.62 -20.50
N LYS A 52 -13.66 -11.87 -21.04
CA LYS A 52 -12.53 -12.41 -21.83
C LYS A 52 -11.32 -12.76 -20.97
N VAL A 53 -11.28 -12.32 -19.72
CA VAL A 53 -10.19 -12.63 -18.80
C VAL A 53 -10.33 -14.07 -18.33
N LYS A 54 -9.29 -14.86 -18.57
CA LYS A 54 -9.20 -16.22 -18.07
C LYS A 54 -8.39 -16.22 -16.79
N THR A 55 -8.86 -16.99 -15.81
CA THR A 55 -8.19 -17.10 -14.51
C THR A 55 -7.98 -18.56 -14.16
N ILE A 56 -6.79 -18.90 -13.69
CA ILE A 56 -6.47 -20.17 -13.05
C ILE A 56 -6.12 -19.91 -11.58
N PHE A 57 -6.36 -20.91 -10.74
CA PHE A 57 -5.98 -20.87 -9.33
C PHE A 57 -4.88 -21.88 -9.07
N LEU A 58 -3.75 -21.42 -8.54
CA LEU A 58 -2.62 -22.26 -8.16
C LEU A 58 -2.57 -22.42 -6.63
N PRO A 59 -2.81 -23.62 -6.08
CA PRO A 59 -2.76 -23.84 -4.64
C PRO A 59 -1.37 -23.59 -4.05
N THR A 60 -1.32 -23.18 -2.78
CA THR A 60 -0.06 -23.00 -2.05
C THR A 60 0.80 -24.27 -2.09
N GLY A 61 2.09 -24.12 -2.42
CA GLY A 61 3.05 -25.21 -2.52
C GLY A 61 3.03 -25.98 -3.84
N ALA A 62 2.07 -25.71 -4.73
CA ALA A 62 2.12 -26.20 -6.09
C ALA A 62 3.09 -25.36 -6.95
N SER A 63 3.64 -25.98 -7.98
CA SER A 63 4.43 -25.29 -9.02
C SER A 63 3.55 -25.01 -10.22
N LEU A 64 3.74 -23.85 -10.84
CA LEU A 64 3.07 -23.53 -12.10
C LEU A 64 3.72 -24.38 -13.21
N THR A 65 2.95 -25.29 -13.80
CA THR A 65 3.40 -26.12 -14.93
C THR A 65 2.68 -25.69 -16.23
N PRO A 66 3.25 -26.00 -17.41
CA PRO A 66 2.60 -25.70 -18.69
C PRO A 66 1.17 -26.26 -18.80
N GLU A 67 0.89 -27.41 -18.17
CA GLU A 67 -0.44 -28.00 -18.18
C GLU A 67 -1.46 -27.16 -17.38
N ILE A 68 -1.03 -26.58 -16.26
CA ILE A 68 -1.86 -25.70 -15.44
C ILE A 68 -2.06 -24.34 -16.13
N CYS A 69 -1.03 -23.84 -16.82
CA CYS A 69 -1.07 -22.58 -17.57
C CYS A 69 -1.88 -22.69 -18.88
N ALA A 70 -1.97 -23.88 -19.47
CA ALA A 70 -2.58 -24.13 -20.78
C ALA A 70 -3.95 -23.44 -21.03
N PRO A 71 -4.89 -23.36 -20.07
CA PRO A 71 -6.17 -22.66 -20.27
C PRO A 71 -6.01 -21.16 -20.59
N LEU A 72 -5.01 -20.49 -20.00
CA LEU A 72 -4.76 -19.06 -20.21
C LEU A 72 -4.38 -18.80 -21.67
N VAL A 73 -3.45 -19.59 -22.19
CA VAL A 73 -2.82 -19.43 -23.51
C VAL A 73 -3.50 -20.24 -24.63
N ALA A 74 -4.65 -20.87 -24.36
CA ALA A 74 -5.27 -21.82 -25.29
C ALA A 74 -5.73 -21.22 -26.62
N THR A 75 -6.08 -19.93 -26.63
CA THR A 75 -6.63 -19.21 -27.80
C THR A 75 -5.58 -18.44 -28.59
N LEU A 76 -4.35 -18.35 -28.07
CA LEU A 76 -3.27 -17.61 -28.71
C LEU A 76 -2.81 -18.29 -30.01
N PRO A 77 -2.38 -17.50 -31.01
CA PRO A 77 -1.66 -18.00 -32.19
C PRO A 77 -0.42 -18.81 -31.80
N LEU A 78 -0.11 -19.87 -32.57
CA LEU A 78 1.01 -20.78 -32.29
C LEU A 78 2.36 -20.06 -32.27
N GLU A 79 2.48 -18.97 -33.01
CA GLU A 79 3.68 -18.18 -33.19
C GLU A 79 4.10 -17.46 -31.90
N ILE A 80 3.15 -17.04 -31.07
CA ILE A 80 3.41 -16.26 -29.85
C ILE A 80 3.10 -17.03 -28.57
N LYS A 81 2.36 -18.14 -28.68
CA LYS A 81 1.90 -18.95 -27.54
C LYS A 81 3.05 -19.41 -26.64
N ALA A 82 4.15 -19.88 -27.22
CA ALA A 82 5.29 -20.37 -26.45
C ALA A 82 5.96 -19.24 -25.66
N GLU A 83 6.15 -18.08 -26.28
CA GLU A 83 6.78 -16.93 -25.64
C GLU A 83 5.91 -16.38 -24.50
N ILE A 84 4.59 -16.27 -24.71
CA ILE A 84 3.66 -15.80 -23.66
C ILE A 84 3.58 -16.82 -22.52
N ASP A 85 3.59 -18.12 -22.80
CA ASP A 85 3.59 -19.14 -21.75
C ASP A 85 4.85 -19.07 -20.88
N GLU A 86 6.03 -18.94 -21.50
CA GLU A 86 7.29 -18.74 -20.79
C GLU A 86 7.29 -17.43 -19.98
N PHE A 87 6.68 -16.38 -20.52
CA PHE A 87 6.54 -15.10 -19.83
C PHE A 87 5.65 -15.19 -18.60
N ILE A 88 4.49 -15.85 -18.69
CA ILE A 88 3.59 -16.06 -17.54
C ILE A 88 4.33 -16.84 -16.44
N GLN A 89 5.08 -17.88 -16.81
CA GLN A 89 5.88 -18.65 -15.86
C GLN A 89 6.97 -17.80 -15.20
N SER A 90 7.70 -17.00 -15.98
CA SER A 90 8.75 -16.11 -15.48
C SER A 90 8.18 -15.00 -14.58
N HIS A 91 7.02 -14.44 -14.96
CA HIS A 91 6.29 -13.45 -14.19
C HIS A 91 5.82 -14.02 -12.84
N PHE A 92 5.28 -15.23 -12.83
CA PHE A 92 4.91 -15.91 -11.60
C PHE A 92 6.12 -16.26 -10.72
N HIS A 93 7.24 -16.66 -11.34
CA HIS A 93 8.48 -16.89 -10.59
C HIS A 93 8.97 -15.60 -9.92
N LEU A 94 8.97 -14.46 -10.64
CA LEU A 94 9.31 -13.15 -10.10
C LEU A 94 8.38 -12.76 -8.94
N PHE A 95 7.08 -12.98 -9.10
CA PHE A 95 6.06 -12.74 -8.07
C PHE A 95 6.41 -13.46 -6.76
N GLN A 96 6.78 -14.74 -6.84
CA GLN A 96 7.16 -15.54 -5.67
C GLN A 96 8.55 -15.16 -5.12
N ASP A 97 9.52 -14.91 -6.01
CA ASP A 97 10.92 -14.71 -5.64
C ASP A 97 11.15 -13.38 -4.90
N LEU A 98 10.33 -12.37 -5.21
CA LEU A 98 10.36 -11.04 -4.60
C LEU A 98 9.28 -10.82 -3.53
N ASP A 99 8.49 -11.85 -3.18
CA ASP A 99 7.39 -11.77 -2.20
C ASP A 99 6.37 -10.66 -2.53
N PHE A 100 5.87 -10.66 -3.78
CA PHE A 100 4.71 -9.87 -4.17
C PHE A 100 3.41 -10.44 -3.58
N THR A 101 2.48 -9.56 -3.23
CA THR A 101 1.08 -9.90 -2.90
C THR A 101 0.14 -9.63 -4.08
N PHE A 102 0.54 -8.73 -4.98
CA PHE A 102 -0.15 -8.37 -6.20
C PHE A 102 0.87 -7.95 -7.26
N LEU A 103 0.71 -8.41 -8.49
CA LEU A 103 1.51 -7.96 -9.63
C LEU A 103 0.66 -7.97 -10.90
N GLU A 104 0.55 -6.82 -11.54
CA GLU A 104 -0.28 -6.58 -12.72
C GLU A 104 0.55 -5.88 -13.79
N MET A 105 0.38 -6.34 -15.03
CA MET A 105 0.88 -5.72 -16.25
C MET A 105 -0.31 -5.41 -17.15
N ASN A 106 -0.68 -4.12 -17.23
CA ASN A 106 -1.87 -3.68 -17.96
C ASN A 106 -1.69 -2.32 -18.63
N PRO A 107 -1.18 -2.23 -19.87
CA PRO A 107 -0.91 -3.36 -20.78
C PRO A 107 0.54 -3.81 -20.78
N PHE A 108 0.77 -5.00 -21.34
CA PHE A 108 2.03 -5.33 -22.00
C PHE A 108 1.78 -5.65 -23.48
N THR A 109 2.80 -5.50 -24.31
CA THR A 109 2.72 -5.78 -25.75
C THR A 109 3.84 -6.72 -26.20
N LEU A 110 3.91 -7.03 -27.49
CA LEU A 110 5.00 -7.80 -28.08
C LEU A 110 5.86 -6.89 -28.98
N VAL A 111 7.16 -6.81 -28.68
CA VAL A 111 8.18 -6.15 -29.51
C VAL A 111 9.11 -7.22 -30.05
N ASP A 112 9.18 -7.35 -31.38
CA ASP A 112 9.94 -8.42 -32.05
C ASP A 112 9.59 -9.83 -31.53
N GLY A 113 8.30 -10.04 -31.23
CA GLY A 113 7.77 -11.30 -30.69
C GLY A 113 7.99 -11.49 -29.19
N ARG A 114 8.61 -10.54 -28.49
CA ARG A 114 8.91 -10.64 -27.04
C ARG A 114 8.02 -9.75 -26.19
N PRO A 115 7.55 -10.22 -25.02
CA PRO A 115 6.80 -9.42 -24.08
C PRO A 115 7.53 -8.15 -23.63
N TYR A 116 6.82 -7.04 -23.70
CA TYR A 116 7.29 -5.72 -23.28
C TYR A 116 6.20 -5.05 -22.42
N PRO A 117 6.40 -4.95 -21.09
CA PRO A 117 5.47 -4.24 -20.21
C PRO A 117 5.41 -2.74 -20.54
N LEU A 118 4.21 -2.19 -20.67
CA LEU A 118 3.97 -0.75 -20.90
C LEU A 118 3.44 -0.06 -19.65
N ASP A 119 2.71 -0.79 -18.81
CA ASP A 119 2.33 -0.36 -17.47
C ASP A 119 2.47 -1.53 -16.49
N MET A 120 2.85 -1.21 -15.27
CA MET A 120 3.07 -2.18 -14.20
C MET A 120 2.59 -1.62 -12.88
N ARG A 121 1.84 -2.45 -12.14
CA ARG A 121 1.48 -2.19 -10.75
C ARG A 121 1.83 -3.41 -9.91
N GLY A 122 2.55 -3.18 -8.82
CA GLY A 122 2.91 -4.24 -7.89
C GLY A 122 2.73 -3.82 -6.44
N GLU A 123 2.38 -4.78 -5.59
CA GLU A 123 2.35 -4.65 -4.14
C GLU A 123 3.23 -5.74 -3.53
N LEU A 124 4.16 -5.32 -2.66
CA LEU A 124 5.09 -6.20 -1.97
C LEU A 124 4.64 -6.39 -0.53
N ASP A 125 4.91 -7.57 0.04
CA ASP A 125 4.74 -7.82 1.48
C ASP A 125 5.86 -7.13 2.26
N ASP A 126 5.61 -5.93 2.78
CA ASP A 126 6.59 -5.14 3.54
C ASP A 126 7.24 -5.91 4.70
N THR A 127 6.56 -6.91 5.24
CA THR A 127 7.10 -7.79 6.29
C THR A 127 8.21 -8.72 5.78
N ALA A 128 8.30 -8.98 4.48
CA ALA A 128 9.36 -9.76 3.84
C ALA A 128 10.65 -8.96 3.57
N ALA A 129 10.69 -7.66 3.89
CA ALA A 129 11.85 -6.80 3.67
C ALA A 129 13.15 -7.36 4.29
N PHE A 130 13.08 -8.00 5.47
CA PHE A 130 14.25 -8.59 6.13
C PHE A 130 14.88 -9.74 5.33
N LYS A 131 14.06 -10.49 4.58
CA LYS A 131 14.48 -11.61 3.72
C LYS A 131 15.01 -11.10 2.39
N ASN A 132 14.35 -10.07 1.84
CA ASN A 132 14.61 -9.56 0.49
C ASN A 132 15.51 -8.33 0.42
N PHE A 133 16.11 -7.89 1.53
CA PHE A 133 16.93 -6.67 1.57
C PHE A 133 17.98 -6.57 0.46
N LYS A 134 18.60 -7.69 0.05
CA LYS A 134 19.57 -7.71 -1.06
C LYS A 134 18.93 -7.53 -2.44
N LYS A 135 17.72 -8.05 -2.63
CA LYS A 135 17.01 -8.04 -3.90
C LYS A 135 16.26 -6.72 -4.11
N TRP A 136 15.59 -6.26 -3.05
CA TRP A 136 14.81 -5.02 -3.09
C TRP A 136 15.69 -3.77 -3.07
N GLY A 137 16.86 -3.83 -2.43
CA GLY A 137 17.71 -2.66 -2.25
C GLY A 137 17.00 -1.58 -1.43
N ASP A 138 17.12 -0.33 -1.88
CA ASP A 138 16.54 0.84 -1.22
C ASP A 138 15.14 1.16 -1.78
N ILE A 139 14.23 0.17 -1.74
CA ILE A 139 12.86 0.36 -2.23
C ILE A 139 12.07 1.31 -1.30
N GLU A 140 11.32 2.22 -1.90
CA GLU A 140 10.43 3.13 -1.18
C GLU A 140 8.97 2.75 -1.43
N PHE A 141 8.16 2.77 -0.37
CA PHE A 141 6.71 2.54 -0.45
C PHE A 141 6.00 3.90 -0.52
N PRO A 142 5.53 4.33 -1.71
CA PRO A 142 4.95 5.65 -1.87
C PRO A 142 3.59 5.74 -1.16
N MET A 143 3.29 6.93 -0.64
CA MET A 143 1.98 7.21 -0.05
C MET A 143 0.91 7.30 -1.15
N PRO A 144 -0.36 6.97 -0.82
CA PRO A 144 -1.48 7.18 -1.75
C PRO A 144 -1.54 8.62 -2.25
N PHE A 145 -1.92 8.80 -3.51
CA PHE A 145 -2.03 10.12 -4.13
C PHE A 145 -2.90 11.08 -3.31
N GLY A 146 -2.45 12.33 -3.18
CA GLY A 146 -3.13 13.39 -2.43
C GLY A 146 -2.81 13.41 -0.94
N ARG A 147 -2.03 12.46 -0.42
CA ARG A 147 -1.51 12.51 0.95
C ARG A 147 -0.03 12.86 0.94
N VAL A 148 0.33 13.90 1.69
CA VAL A 148 1.72 14.25 2.01
C VAL A 148 1.89 14.07 3.50
N MET A 149 2.90 13.30 3.93
CA MET A 149 3.21 13.17 5.34
C MET A 149 3.65 14.53 5.90
N SER A 150 3.07 14.91 7.02
CA SER A 150 3.59 16.01 7.83
C SER A 150 4.95 15.65 8.43
N PRO A 151 5.81 16.63 8.79
CA PRO A 151 7.09 16.35 9.42
C PRO A 151 6.97 15.47 10.67
N THR A 152 5.86 15.59 11.41
CA THR A 152 5.56 14.78 12.58
C THR A 152 5.21 13.34 12.22
N GLU A 153 4.43 13.11 11.15
CA GLU A 153 4.12 11.75 10.67
C GLU A 153 5.39 11.03 10.20
N SER A 154 6.24 11.70 9.42
CA SER A 154 7.52 11.14 8.98
C SER A 154 8.45 10.81 10.15
N PHE A 155 8.48 11.65 11.19
CA PHE A 155 9.27 11.38 12.38
C PHE A 155 8.78 10.13 13.13
N ILE A 156 7.47 9.98 13.35
CA ILE A 156 6.92 8.79 14.00
C ILE A 156 7.12 7.54 13.14
N HIS A 157 6.98 7.64 11.81
CA HIS A 157 7.26 6.55 10.88
C HIS A 157 8.70 6.04 11.02
N GLY A 158 9.67 6.96 11.03
CA GLY A 158 11.08 6.58 11.22
C GLY A 158 11.40 6.04 12.62
N LEU A 159 10.56 6.30 13.64
CA LEU A 159 10.66 5.64 14.95
C LEU A 159 10.05 4.23 14.93
N ASP A 160 8.94 4.03 14.22
CA ASP A 160 8.29 2.71 14.05
C ASP A 160 9.28 1.71 13.45
N GLU A 161 9.96 2.07 12.35
CA GLU A 161 10.98 1.24 11.68
C GLU A 161 12.16 0.86 12.58
N LYS A 162 12.52 1.71 13.53
CA LYS A 162 13.69 1.52 14.42
C LYS A 162 13.34 0.81 15.72
N THR A 163 12.08 0.44 15.92
CA THR A 163 11.64 -0.14 17.17
C THR A 163 10.78 -1.38 16.96
N SER A 164 10.83 -2.30 17.92
CA SER A 164 9.93 -3.46 17.95
C SER A 164 8.50 -3.10 18.39
N ALA A 165 8.23 -1.83 18.68
CA ALA A 165 6.93 -1.35 19.11
C ALA A 165 6.19 -0.82 17.88
N SER A 166 4.88 -1.04 17.80
CA SER A 166 4.09 -0.47 16.70
C SER A 166 3.64 0.94 17.06
N LEU A 167 4.13 1.91 16.30
CA LEU A 167 3.89 3.35 16.45
C LEU A 167 3.24 3.87 15.16
N LYS A 168 1.93 4.10 15.18
CA LYS A 168 1.22 4.65 14.01
C LYS A 168 0.63 6.02 14.36
N PHE A 169 0.98 7.03 13.58
CA PHE A 169 0.45 8.38 13.70
C PHE A 169 -0.09 8.87 12.37
N THR A 170 -1.28 9.44 12.35
CA THR A 170 -1.88 10.02 11.14
C THR A 170 -2.69 11.27 11.48
N VAL A 171 -2.43 12.33 10.72
CA VAL A 171 -3.09 13.63 10.87
C VAL A 171 -4.21 13.75 9.84
N LEU A 172 -5.48 13.65 10.28
CA LEU A 172 -6.62 13.77 9.35
C LEU A 172 -7.06 15.22 9.16
N ASN A 173 -7.12 16.02 10.24
CA ASN A 173 -7.38 17.47 10.14
C ASN A 173 -6.51 18.26 11.12
N PRO A 174 -5.44 18.95 10.67
CA PRO A 174 -4.56 19.76 11.54
C PRO A 174 -5.27 20.78 12.45
N LYS A 175 -6.49 21.18 12.12
CA LYS A 175 -7.31 22.13 12.91
C LYS A 175 -8.28 21.43 13.87
N GLY A 176 -8.17 20.11 14.01
CA GLY A 176 -9.05 19.29 14.82
C GLY A 176 -8.92 19.56 16.32
N ARG A 177 -10.07 19.55 17.00
CA ARG A 177 -10.15 19.73 18.46
C ARG A 177 -10.07 18.42 19.26
N ILE A 178 -10.20 17.26 18.60
CA ILE A 178 -10.16 15.95 19.23
C ILE A 178 -8.86 15.25 18.82
N TRP A 179 -8.09 14.84 19.83
CA TRP A 179 -6.86 14.09 19.69
C TRP A 179 -7.01 12.79 20.47
N THR A 180 -6.73 11.66 19.82
CA THR A 180 -6.72 10.35 20.47
C THR A 180 -5.29 9.84 20.55
N MET A 181 -4.91 9.35 21.73
CA MET A 181 -3.70 8.57 21.96
C MET A 181 -4.16 7.28 22.61
N VAL A 182 -4.19 6.20 21.83
CA VAL A 182 -4.77 4.93 22.26
C VAL A 182 -3.71 3.85 22.20
N ALA A 183 -3.68 2.99 23.21
CA ALA A 183 -2.85 1.81 23.19
C ALA A 183 -3.59 0.66 22.47
N GLY A 184 -2.95 0.07 21.46
CA GLY A 184 -3.42 -1.07 20.69
C GLY A 184 -4.22 -0.70 19.44
N GLY A 185 -3.89 -1.37 18.33
CA GLY A 185 -4.54 -1.19 17.03
C GLY A 185 -6.07 -1.35 17.08
N GLY A 186 -6.57 -2.44 17.67
CA GLY A 186 -8.01 -2.69 17.76
C GLY A 186 -8.77 -1.64 18.57
N ALA A 187 -8.24 -1.24 19.73
CA ALA A 187 -8.86 -0.20 20.54
C ALA A 187 -8.88 1.14 19.79
N SER A 188 -7.79 1.50 19.10
CA SER A 188 -7.72 2.76 18.37
C SER A 188 -8.80 2.90 17.29
N VAL A 189 -9.15 1.80 16.58
CA VAL A 189 -10.25 1.79 15.61
C VAL A 189 -11.61 2.00 16.29
N ILE A 190 -11.89 1.30 17.38
CA ILE A 190 -13.15 1.44 18.13
C ILE A 190 -13.35 2.89 18.61
N TYR A 191 -12.28 3.53 19.11
CA TYR A 191 -12.35 4.93 19.52
C TYR A 191 -12.62 5.86 18.34
N ALA A 192 -11.98 5.63 17.19
CA ALA A 192 -12.23 6.41 15.98
C ALA A 192 -13.69 6.29 15.52
N ASP A 193 -14.22 5.07 15.45
CA ASP A 193 -15.61 4.79 15.06
C ASP A 193 -16.61 5.42 16.02
N THR A 194 -16.33 5.35 17.32
CA THR A 194 -17.19 5.96 18.35
C THR A 194 -17.23 7.48 18.21
N VAL A 195 -16.08 8.13 17.98
CA VAL A 195 -16.04 9.58 17.78
C VAL A 195 -16.76 10.00 16.49
N CYS A 196 -16.59 9.22 15.41
CA CYS A 196 -17.31 9.44 14.16
C CYS A 196 -18.83 9.29 14.35
N SER A 197 -19.28 8.25 15.05
CA SER A 197 -20.70 7.94 15.29
C SER A 197 -21.39 8.99 16.17
N LEU A 198 -20.72 9.49 17.20
CA LEU A 198 -21.27 10.51 18.10
C LEU A 198 -21.38 11.91 17.46
N LYS A 199 -20.79 12.11 16.28
CA LYS A 199 -20.71 13.40 15.59
C LYS A 199 -21.12 13.31 14.11
N GLU A 200 -22.29 12.74 13.83
CA GLU A 200 -22.88 12.64 12.47
C GLU A 200 -22.92 13.98 11.68
N SER A 201 -22.81 15.14 12.34
CA SER A 201 -22.85 16.47 11.68
C SER A 201 -21.51 17.19 11.51
N LEU A 202 -20.37 16.61 11.91
CA LEU A 202 -19.05 17.30 11.87
C LEU A 202 -17.90 16.45 11.30
N LEU A 203 -18.20 15.58 10.32
CA LEU A 203 -17.23 14.74 9.61
C LEU A 203 -16.08 15.52 8.93
N ARG A 204 -16.16 16.86 8.86
CA ARG A 204 -15.10 17.70 8.28
C ARG A 204 -14.09 18.26 9.28
N GLU A 205 -14.25 18.10 10.60
CA GLU A 205 -13.48 18.94 11.53
C GLU A 205 -12.64 18.29 12.62
N SER A 206 -12.67 17.01 12.97
CA SER A 206 -11.92 16.64 14.19
C SER A 206 -11.68 15.17 14.41
N LEU A 207 -10.60 14.64 13.84
CA LEU A 207 -9.95 13.48 14.44
C LEU A 207 -8.47 13.42 14.07
N HIS A 208 -7.62 13.09 15.04
CA HIS A 208 -6.25 12.65 14.82
C HIS A 208 -6.12 11.25 15.40
N PHE A 209 -5.37 10.40 14.74
CA PHE A 209 -5.22 9.01 15.13
C PHE A 209 -3.78 8.73 15.55
N PHE A 210 -3.61 8.31 16.80
CA PHE A 210 -2.34 7.81 17.30
C PHE A 210 -2.57 6.47 18.02
N SER A 211 -1.93 5.43 17.51
CA SER A 211 -1.98 4.08 18.08
C SER A 211 -0.58 3.64 18.51
N LEU A 212 -0.48 3.15 19.74
CA LEU A 212 0.74 2.66 20.37
C LEU A 212 0.59 1.20 20.78
N THR A 213 1.51 0.32 20.40
CA THR A 213 1.51 -1.07 20.90
C THR A 213 2.87 -1.42 21.48
N SER A 214 2.89 -1.67 22.80
CA SER A 214 4.06 -2.09 23.59
C SER A 214 5.32 -1.18 23.54
N PRO A 215 5.21 0.15 23.75
CA PRO A 215 6.39 1.01 23.84
C PRO A 215 7.14 0.83 25.17
N SER A 216 8.48 0.91 25.15
CA SER A 216 9.27 1.05 26.38
C SER A 216 9.07 2.43 27.02
N ASN A 217 9.19 2.56 28.34
CA ASN A 217 8.94 3.82 29.07
C ASN A 217 9.72 5.03 28.53
N SER A 218 10.94 4.83 28.03
CA SER A 218 11.72 5.89 27.39
C SER A 218 11.11 6.42 26.08
N LYS A 219 10.36 5.58 25.34
CA LYS A 219 9.81 5.88 24.00
C LYS A 219 8.46 6.61 24.05
N ILE A 220 7.72 6.49 25.15
CA ILE A 220 6.50 7.27 25.40
C ILE A 220 6.85 8.76 25.61
N PHE A 221 8.08 9.05 26.07
CA PHE A 221 8.52 10.37 26.51
C PHE A 221 9.53 11.09 25.58
N LEU A 222 9.79 10.58 24.36
CA LEU A 222 10.73 11.21 23.41
C LEU A 222 10.16 12.50 22.75
N GLU A 223 10.14 13.60 23.53
CA GLU A 223 10.34 15.02 23.15
C GLU A 223 9.49 15.67 22.00
N PRO A 224 9.68 16.97 21.69
CA PRO A 224 8.82 18.13 22.00
C PRO A 224 7.59 18.30 21.10
N SER A 225 7.35 17.38 20.16
CA SER A 225 6.21 17.39 19.23
C SER A 225 4.89 17.12 19.96
N PHE A 226 4.94 16.29 21.00
CA PHE A 226 3.83 16.11 21.95
C PHE A 226 3.51 17.40 22.72
N TYR A 227 4.53 18.22 23.00
CA TYR A 227 4.36 19.55 23.59
C TYR A 227 3.69 20.54 22.63
N PHE A 228 3.89 20.39 21.32
CA PHE A 228 3.27 21.24 20.31
C PHE A 228 1.76 21.02 20.18
N VAL A 229 1.31 19.76 20.31
CA VAL A 229 -0.13 19.41 20.35
C VAL A 229 -0.82 20.13 21.52
N PHE A 230 -0.14 20.29 22.66
CA PHE A 230 -0.65 21.06 23.80
C PHE A 230 -0.46 22.59 23.70
N LYS A 231 0.61 23.08 23.04
CA LYS A 231 0.87 24.53 22.86
C LYS A 231 -0.21 25.26 22.05
N SER A 232 -0.90 24.58 21.13
CA SER A 232 -1.96 25.17 20.30
C SER A 232 -3.25 25.49 21.11
N SER A 233 -3.43 24.85 22.27
CA SER A 233 -4.52 25.19 23.19
C SER A 233 -4.01 26.16 24.27
N ARG A 234 -4.52 27.39 24.28
CA ARG A 234 -4.32 28.34 25.38
C ARG A 234 -4.86 27.75 26.69
N SER A 235 -4.06 26.97 27.42
CA SER A 235 -4.43 26.51 28.77
C SER A 235 -3.26 26.03 29.66
N LEU A 236 -2.00 26.37 29.37
CA LEU A 236 -0.90 25.95 30.26
C LEU A 236 -0.69 26.87 31.48
N THR A 237 -1.16 28.14 31.44
CA THR A 237 -0.96 29.08 32.56
C THR A 237 -1.71 28.64 33.83
N LYS A 238 -2.87 27.98 33.68
CA LYS A 238 -3.67 27.49 34.82
C LYS A 238 -3.19 26.17 35.42
N PHE A 239 -2.43 25.36 34.69
CA PHE A 239 -1.95 24.07 35.21
C PHE A 239 -0.66 24.22 36.03
N LEU A 240 0.20 25.18 35.65
CA LEU A 240 1.44 25.48 36.38
C LEU A 240 1.19 26.22 37.71
N GLU A 241 0.17 27.09 37.80
CA GLU A 241 -0.18 27.76 39.07
C GLU A 241 -0.68 26.77 40.14
N ASN A 242 -1.41 25.71 39.74
CA ASN A 242 -1.93 24.71 40.68
C ASN A 242 -0.91 23.63 41.08
N SER A 243 0.21 23.50 40.35
CA SER A 243 1.23 22.48 40.62
C SER A 243 2.31 22.95 41.61
N CYS A 244 2.41 24.27 41.87
CA CYS A 244 3.33 24.83 42.85
C CYS A 244 2.74 24.98 44.27
N SER A 245 1.45 24.71 44.48
CA SER A 245 0.81 24.84 45.80
C SER A 245 0.79 23.56 46.67
N CYS A 246 1.34 22.45 46.18
CA CYS A 246 1.45 21.20 46.95
C CYS A 246 2.91 20.79 47.16
N LYS A 247 3.73 21.72 47.67
CA LYS A 247 4.96 21.39 48.43
C LYS A 247 5.16 22.45 49.52
N SER A 248 4.60 22.17 50.68
CA SER A 248 5.08 22.60 52.00
C SER A 248 4.74 21.51 53.00
#